data_AF-A0A1H6I3E4-F1
#
_entry.id   AF-A0A1H6I3E4-F1
#
_cell.length_a   1.000
_cell.length_b   1.000
_cell.length_c   1.000
_cell.angle_alpha   90.00
_cell.angle_beta   90.00
_cell.angle_gamma   90.00
#
_symmetry.space_group_name_H-M   'P 1'
#
loop_
_entity.id
_entity.type
_entity.pdbx_description
1 polymer ?
#
loop_
_entity_poly.entity_id
_entity_poly.type
_entity_poly.pdbx_seq_one_letter_code
_entity_poly.pdbx_strand_id
1 'polypeptide(L)' 'MAHRIPMTTQTAPFARAGDEPTLTDLLADPVLHALLRCDRLSEGDLRTAIERGRAALRQRG' A
#
# COMPACT_ATOMS: atom_id res chain seq x y z
N MET A 1 27.05 27.65 -0.21
CA MET A 1 27.34 26.27 0.21
C MET A 1 26.10 25.42 -0.06
N ALA A 2 26.18 24.47 -0.99
CA ALA A 2 25.02 23.66 -1.38
C ALA A 2 24.94 22.39 -0.52
N HIS A 3 23.90 22.26 0.30
CA HIS A 3 23.62 21.04 1.05
C HIS A 3 23.15 19.94 0.08
N ARG A 4 23.99 18.94 -0.15
CA ARG A 4 23.64 17.73 -0.89
C ARG A 4 22.84 16.83 0.06
N ILE A 5 21.52 16.75 -0.15
CA ILE A 5 20.69 15.74 0.50
C ILE A 5 21.16 14.38 -0.02
N PRO A 6 21.64 13.46 0.82
CA PRO A 6 21.93 12.11 0.38
C PRO A 6 20.60 11.46 -0.02
N MET A 7 20.41 11.22 -1.31
CA MET A 7 19.36 10.35 -1.79
C MET A 7 19.71 8.95 -1.32
N THR A 8 19.17 8.55 -0.17
CA THR A 8 19.10 7.14 0.19
C THR A 8 18.44 6.44 -0.99
N THR A 9 19.17 5.55 -1.65
CA THR A 9 18.63 4.61 -2.63
C THR A 9 17.59 3.77 -1.93
N GLN A 10 16.38 4.29 -1.90
CA GLN A 10 15.18 3.59 -1.51
C GLN A 10 15.13 2.38 -2.44
N THR A 11 15.30 1.19 -1.87
CA THR A 11 15.01 -0.07 -2.54
C THR A 11 13.61 0.10 -3.10
N ALA A 12 13.50 0.25 -4.42
CA ALA A 12 12.24 0.59 -5.05
C ALA A 12 11.18 -0.40 -4.56
N PRO A 13 10.06 0.04 -3.96
CA PRO A 13 8.93 -0.86 -3.86
C PRO A 13 8.68 -1.30 -5.31
N PHE A 14 8.50 -2.59 -5.57
CA PHE A 14 8.42 -3.19 -6.93
C PHE A 14 9.75 -3.45 -7.68
N ALA A 15 10.89 -3.60 -7.00
CA ALA A 15 12.19 -3.95 -7.62
C ALA A 15 12.19 -5.21 -8.52
N ARG A 16 11.19 -6.08 -8.39
CA ARG A 16 10.85 -7.14 -9.37
C ARG A 16 9.44 -6.91 -9.90
N ALA A 17 9.34 -6.61 -11.19
CA ALA A 17 8.07 -6.69 -11.91
C ALA A 17 7.64 -8.17 -11.98
N GLY A 18 6.38 -8.46 -11.63
CA GLY A 18 5.76 -9.78 -11.83
C GLY A 18 5.28 -10.48 -10.56
N ASP A 19 5.75 -10.08 -9.37
CA ASP A 19 5.29 -10.62 -8.10
C ASP A 19 4.28 -9.65 -7.47
N GLU A 20 3.04 -10.10 -7.30
CA GLU A 20 2.01 -9.31 -6.62
C GLU A 20 2.35 -9.20 -5.13
N PRO A 21 2.44 -7.98 -4.56
CA PRO A 21 2.72 -7.80 -3.14
C PRO A 21 1.58 -8.33 -2.29
N THR A 22 1.91 -8.90 -1.13
CA THR A 22 0.87 -9.31 -0.19
C THR A 22 0.21 -8.08 0.43
N LEU A 23 -1.01 -8.25 0.97
CA LEU A 23 -1.66 -7.17 1.73
C LEU A 23 -0.78 -6.69 2.91
N THR A 24 -0.04 -7.59 3.54
CA THR A 24 0.88 -7.25 4.63
C THR A 24 2.02 -6.35 4.14
N ASP A 25 2.58 -6.63 2.96
CA ASP A 25 3.65 -5.81 2.37
C ASP A 25 3.13 -4.40 2.05
N LEU A 26 1.91 -4.31 1.49
CA LEU A 26 1.26 -3.04 1.20
C LEU A 26 1.00 -2.23 2.49
N LEU A 27 0.53 -2.88 3.56
CA LEU A 27 0.30 -2.23 4.85
C LEU A 27 1.58 -1.82 5.57
N ALA A 28 2.73 -2.38 5.22
CA ALA A 28 4.03 -1.93 5.72
C ALA A 28 4.55 -0.70 4.96
N ASP A 29 3.95 -0.32 3.82
CA ASP A 29 4.40 0.78 2.98
C ASP A 29 3.97 2.15 3.56
N PRO A 30 4.91 3.03 3.96
CA PRO A 30 4.60 4.37 4.45
C PRO A 30 3.89 5.25 3.40
N VAL A 31 4.09 4.99 2.10
CA VAL A 31 3.39 5.70 1.02
C VAL A 31 1.91 5.36 1.05
N LEU A 32 1.53 4.10 1.26
CA LEU A 32 0.12 3.71 1.39
C LEU A 32 -0.54 4.45 2.56
N HIS A 33 0.13 4.53 3.72
CA HIS A 33 -0.38 5.28 4.88
C HIS A 33 -0.53 6.78 4.60
N ALA A 34 0.38 7.37 3.81
CA ALA A 34 0.25 8.75 3.39
C ALA A 34 -0.98 8.96 2.50
N LEU A 35 -1.24 8.05 1.55
CA LEU A 35 -2.42 8.08 0.69
C LEU A 35 -3.72 7.93 1.49
N LEU A 36 -3.80 6.93 2.38
CA LEU A 36 -4.95 6.74 3.26
C LEU A 36 -5.25 8.02 4.06
N ARG A 37 -4.22 8.70 4.57
CA ARG A 37 -4.39 9.97 5.29
C ARG A 37 -4.93 11.08 4.40
N CYS A 38 -4.42 11.23 3.18
CA CYS A 38 -4.92 12.20 2.21
C CYS A 38 -6.42 11.99 1.94
N ASP A 39 -6.84 10.73 1.86
CA ASP A 39 -8.21 10.32 1.61
C ASP A 39 -9.07 10.25 2.88
N ARG A 40 -8.50 10.58 4.05
CA ARG A 40 -9.15 10.48 5.38
C ARG A 40 -9.67 9.08 5.70
N LEU A 41 -8.97 8.06 5.21
CA LEU A 41 -9.24 6.66 5.46
C LEU A 41 -8.30 6.12 6.55
N SER A 42 -8.81 5.17 7.32
CA SER A 42 -8.01 4.36 8.24
C SER A 42 -7.64 3.02 7.61
N GLU A 43 -6.65 2.34 8.18
CA GLU A 43 -6.35 0.94 7.84
C GLU A 43 -7.58 0.03 8.04
N GLY A 44 -8.41 0.31 9.06
CA GLY A 44 -9.64 -0.43 9.32
C GLY A 44 -10.66 -0.31 8.19
N ASP A 45 -10.77 0.87 7.58
CA ASP A 45 -11.64 1.11 6.41
C ASP A 45 -11.16 0.29 5.21
N LEU A 46 -9.84 0.28 4.96
CA LEU A 46 -9.24 -0.50 3.89
C LEU A 46 -9.48 -2.01 4.08
N ARG A 47 -9.23 -2.53 5.30
CA ARG A 47 -9.48 -3.95 5.62
C ARG A 47 -10.95 -4.32 5.41
N THR A 48 -11.86 -3.46 5.86
CA THR A 48 -13.30 -3.65 5.68
C THR A 48 -13.70 -3.68 4.21
N ALA A 49 -13.14 -2.78 3.39
CA ALA A 49 -13.40 -2.75 1.95
C ALA A 49 -12.93 -4.04 1.26
N ILE A 50 -11.75 -4.54 1.61
CA ILE A 50 -11.19 -5.80 1.07
C ILE A 50 -12.10 -6.98 1.41
N GLU A 51 -12.51 -7.11 2.68
CA GLU A 51 -13.38 -8.22 3.10
C GLU A 51 -14.76 -8.17 2.44
N ARG A 52 -15.33 -6.97 2.29
CA ARG A 52 -16.57 -6.77 1.52
C ARG A 52 -16.41 -7.21 0.06
N GLY A 53 -15.31 -6.83 -0.58
CA GLY A 53 -15.00 -7.25 -1.96
C GLY A 53 -14.89 -8.77 -2.10
N ARG A 54 -14.15 -9.43 -1.20
CA ARG A 54 -14.03 -10.89 -1.16
C ARG A 54 -15.37 -11.58 -0.94
N ALA A 55 -16.20 -11.06 -0.04
CA ALA A 55 -17.54 -11.59 0.20
C ALA A 55 -18.43 -11.48 -1.04
N ALA A 56 -18.40 -10.34 -1.73
CA ALA A 56 -19.15 -10.13 -2.96
C ALA A 56 -18.71 -11.07 -4.10
N LEU A 57 -17.40 -11.31 -4.24
CA LEU A 57 -16.86 -12.26 -5.22
C LEU A 57 -17.34 -13.68 -4.94
N ARG A 58 -17.35 -14.12 -3.68
CA ARG A 58 -17.85 -15.45 -3.28
C ARG A 58 -19.33 -15.65 -3.53
N GLN A 59 -20.13 -14.58 -3.54
CA GLN A 59 -21.57 -14.66 -3.81
C GLN A 59 -21.90 -14.68 -5.31
N ARG A 60 -20.91 -14.38 -6.16
CA ARG A 60 -21.07 -14.28 -7.63
C ARG A 60 -20.49 -15.46 -8.40
N GLY A 61 -19.67 -16.29 -7.77
CA GLY A 61 -19.15 -17.54 -8.32
C GLY A 61 -19.94 -18.73 -7.82
#